data_AF-Q6F9C6-F1
#
_entry.id   AF-Q6F9C6-F1
#
_cell.length_a   1.000
_cell.length_b   1.000
_cell.length_c   1.000
_cell.angle_alpha   90.00
_cell.angle_beta   90.00
_cell.angle_gamma   90.00
#
_symmetry.space_group_name_H-M   'P 1'
#
loop_
_entity.id
_entity.type
_entity.pdbx_description
1 polymer ?
#
loop_
_entity_poly.entity_id
_entity_poly.type
_entity_poly.pdbx_seq_one_letter_code
_entity_poly.pdbx_strand_id
1 'polypeptide(L)'
;MFYSKERSDGHLNSVDLTNLPALKWLNRRAISMPNLQIEHIFSQFAFYQKNYLNIIQDPDQYYQCVSDAHIHFSVFSEEKIYLGDLLQLWFGDKWTEHQVKTLHDAKDHLWERASESWHNSLFLFSIERPGLFSSAHAYAWSTEEQQIKQISIDHTFPYYCHYLSLSRPKRYS
;
A
#
# COMPACT_ATOMS: atom_id res chain seq x y z
N MET A 1 -55.33 -1.45 -31.89
CA MET A 1 -55.10 -1.80 -30.47
C MET A 1 -53.65 -2.26 -30.35
N PHE A 2 -52.90 -1.56 -29.52
CA PHE A 2 -51.59 -1.87 -28.89
C PHE A 2 -50.31 -2.08 -29.74
N TYR A 3 -49.48 -1.04 -29.64
CA TYR A 3 -48.01 -1.05 -29.62
C TYR A 3 -47.44 -2.16 -28.71
N SER A 4 -46.31 -2.76 -29.09
CA SER A 4 -45.02 -2.50 -28.40
C SER A 4 -43.87 -3.20 -29.13
N LYS A 5 -42.91 -2.41 -29.61
CA LYS A 5 -41.59 -2.85 -30.05
C LYS A 5 -40.65 -2.44 -28.91
N GLU A 6 -40.31 -3.38 -28.04
CA GLU A 6 -39.31 -3.14 -26.99
C GLU A 6 -37.94 -2.95 -27.65
N ARG A 7 -37.50 -1.69 -27.65
CA ARG A 7 -36.14 -1.27 -27.95
C ARG A 7 -35.38 -1.36 -26.63
N SER A 8 -34.58 -2.41 -26.47
CA SER A 8 -33.62 -2.50 -25.36
C SER A 8 -32.46 -1.55 -25.61
N ASP A 9 -32.67 -0.27 -25.31
CA ASP A 9 -31.58 0.68 -25.10
C ASP A 9 -30.94 0.34 -23.75
N GLY A 10 -30.04 -0.65 -23.79
CA GLY A 10 -29.16 -0.96 -22.68
C GLY A 10 -28.19 0.19 -22.49
N HIS A 11 -28.58 1.13 -21.63
CA HIS A 11 -27.77 2.21 -21.10
C HIS A 11 -26.44 1.61 -20.61
N LEU A 12 -25.37 1.80 -21.38
CA LEU A 12 -24.02 1.70 -20.84
C LEU A 12 -23.99 2.69 -19.67
N ASN A 13 -23.99 2.15 -18.45
CA ASN A 13 -23.68 2.91 -17.26
C ASN A 13 -22.27 3.46 -17.49
N SER A 14 -22.17 4.70 -17.96
CA SER A 14 -20.90 5.42 -17.88
C SER A 14 -20.65 5.55 -16.38
N VAL A 15 -19.75 4.71 -15.86
CA VAL A 15 -19.19 4.93 -14.53
C VAL A 15 -18.65 6.34 -14.55
N ASP A 16 -19.26 7.23 -13.77
CA ASP A 16 -18.79 8.59 -13.61
C ASP A 16 -17.45 8.53 -12.84
N LEU A 17 -16.36 8.41 -13.61
CA LEU A 17 -14.99 8.30 -13.09
C LEU A 17 -14.59 9.56 -12.29
N THR A 18 -15.33 10.66 -12.40
CA THR A 18 -15.02 11.92 -11.71
C THR A 18 -15.44 11.92 -10.24
N ASN A 19 -16.29 10.99 -9.82
CA ASN A 19 -16.76 10.87 -8.43
C ASN A 19 -15.99 9.85 -7.58
N LEU A 20 -15.00 9.17 -8.16
CA LEU A 20 -14.12 8.28 -7.41
C LEU A 20 -13.23 9.11 -6.45
N PRO A 21 -13.16 8.75 -5.15
CA PRO A 21 -12.30 9.45 -4.19
C PRO A 21 -10.85 9.57 -4.66
N ALA A 22 -10.33 8.52 -5.30
CA ALA A 22 -9.00 8.46 -5.89
C ALA A 22 -8.81 9.30 -7.16
N LEU A 23 -9.83 10.01 -7.66
CA LEU A 23 -9.74 10.85 -8.86
C LEU A 23 -10.24 12.29 -8.63
N LYS A 24 -10.74 12.61 -7.43
CA LYS A 24 -11.20 13.96 -7.05
C LYS A 24 -10.11 15.04 -7.06
N TRP A 25 -8.83 14.66 -7.17
CA TRP A 25 -7.67 15.55 -7.16
C TRP A 25 -7.28 16.09 -8.54
N LEU A 26 -7.75 15.48 -9.64
CA LEU A 26 -7.47 15.93 -11.01
C LEU A 26 -8.06 17.32 -11.33
N ASN A 27 -8.94 17.87 -10.48
CA ASN A 27 -9.77 19.03 -10.81
C ASN A 27 -9.70 20.19 -9.80
N ARG A 28 -8.74 20.24 -8.86
CA ARG A 28 -8.69 21.32 -7.86
C ARG A 28 -7.32 21.96 -7.63
N ARG A 29 -7.28 23.29 -7.75
CA ARG A 29 -6.19 24.17 -7.30
C ARG A 29 -6.04 24.05 -5.77
N ALA A 30 -4.81 23.77 -5.33
CA ALA A 30 -4.26 23.97 -3.98
C ALA A 30 -5.24 23.71 -2.81
N ILE A 31 -5.65 22.46 -2.63
CA ILE A 31 -6.19 21.96 -1.36
C ILE A 31 -5.09 21.09 -0.77
N SER A 32 -4.76 21.28 0.52
CA SER A 32 -3.96 20.32 1.29
C SER A 32 -4.45 18.91 0.97
N MET A 33 -3.62 18.11 0.29
CA MET A 33 -4.00 16.75 -0.06
C MET A 33 -4.27 16.00 1.25
N PRO A 34 -5.51 15.52 1.49
CA PRO A 34 -5.77 14.76 2.70
C PRO A 34 -4.87 13.52 2.69
N ASN A 35 -4.30 13.19 3.85
CA ASN A 35 -3.51 11.98 4.00
C ASN A 35 -4.39 10.77 3.64
N LEU A 36 -3.87 9.86 2.81
CA LEU A 36 -4.52 8.60 2.53
C LEU A 36 -4.52 7.74 3.77
N GLN A 37 -5.64 7.10 4.07
CA GLN A 37 -5.68 6.07 5.10
C GLN A 37 -5.50 4.69 4.45
N ILE A 38 -4.95 3.74 5.20
CA ILE A 38 -4.63 2.40 4.70
C ILE A 38 -5.91 1.69 4.20
N GLU A 39 -7.00 1.78 4.94
CA GLU A 39 -8.31 1.23 4.57
C GLU A 39 -8.82 1.80 3.22
N HIS A 40 -8.56 3.07 2.94
CA HIS A 40 -8.95 3.70 1.67
C HIS A 40 -8.10 3.23 0.50
N ILE A 41 -6.84 2.86 0.74
CA ILE A 41 -5.97 2.26 -0.27
C ILE A 41 -6.50 0.87 -0.61
N PHE A 42 -6.82 0.06 0.41
CA PHE A 42 -7.30 -1.31 0.20
C PHE A 42 -8.72 -1.40 -0.38
N SER A 43 -9.62 -0.46 -0.07
CA SER A 43 -10.94 -0.39 -0.73
C SER A 43 -10.86 -0.10 -2.24
N GLN A 44 -9.71 0.42 -2.71
CA GLN A 44 -9.42 0.70 -4.12
C GLN A 44 -8.17 -0.05 -4.60
N PHE A 45 -7.81 -1.18 -3.98
CA PHE A 45 -6.54 -1.86 -4.23
C PHE A 45 -6.32 -2.22 -5.71
N ALA A 46 -7.37 -2.68 -6.39
CA ALA A 46 -7.33 -3.01 -7.82
C ALA A 46 -6.99 -1.80 -8.71
N PHE A 47 -7.41 -0.59 -8.31
CA PHE A 47 -7.03 0.64 -9.01
C PHE A 47 -5.52 0.88 -8.89
N TYR A 48 -4.96 0.75 -7.68
CA TYR A 48 -3.52 0.95 -7.45
C TYR A 48 -2.68 -0.11 -8.16
N GLN A 49 -3.12 -1.38 -8.19
CA GLN A 49 -2.47 -2.43 -8.96
C GLN A 49 -2.46 -2.10 -10.46
N LYS A 50 -3.61 -1.70 -11.02
CA LYS A 50 -3.74 -1.37 -12.44
C LYS A 50 -2.89 -0.15 -12.85
N ASN A 51 -2.76 0.84 -11.97
CA ASN A 51 -2.09 2.10 -12.26
C ASN A 51 -0.69 2.21 -11.65
N TYR A 52 -0.15 1.12 -11.09
CA TYR A 52 1.10 1.10 -10.34
C TYR A 52 2.26 1.82 -11.05
N LEU A 53 2.53 1.48 -12.31
CA LEU A 53 3.64 2.07 -13.06
C LEU A 53 3.48 3.57 -13.29
N ASN A 54 2.24 4.04 -13.47
CA ASN A 54 1.96 5.47 -13.64
C ASN A 54 2.20 6.21 -12.32
N ILE A 55 1.73 5.66 -11.20
CA ILE A 55 1.86 6.26 -9.88
C ILE A 55 3.32 6.37 -9.47
N ILE A 56 4.14 5.34 -9.69
CA ILE A 56 5.54 5.37 -9.25
C ILE A 56 6.43 6.32 -10.07
N GLN A 57 5.97 6.74 -11.26
CA GLN A 57 6.69 7.64 -12.15
C GLN A 57 6.26 9.11 -11.99
N ASP A 58 5.07 9.36 -11.46
CA ASP A 58 4.51 10.70 -11.24
C ASP A 58 4.81 11.19 -9.80
N PRO A 59 5.65 12.23 -9.60
CA PRO A 59 5.96 12.76 -8.28
C PRO A 59 4.73 13.16 -7.45
N ASP A 60 3.70 13.74 -8.08
CA ASP A 60 2.53 14.26 -7.35
C ASP A 60 1.70 13.12 -6.75
N GLN A 61 1.62 11.99 -7.46
CA GLN A 61 0.96 10.78 -6.98
C GLN A 61 1.88 9.98 -6.04
N TYR A 62 3.16 9.87 -6.37
CA TYR A 62 4.16 9.12 -5.60
C TYR A 62 4.22 9.60 -4.15
N TYR A 63 4.37 10.92 -3.97
CA TYR A 63 4.58 11.55 -2.67
C TYR A 63 3.28 11.88 -1.94
N GLN A 64 2.16 11.28 -2.34
CA GLN A 64 0.93 11.35 -1.57
C GLN A 64 1.17 10.75 -0.18
N CYS A 65 0.87 11.53 0.84
CA CYS A 65 1.09 11.15 2.23
C CYS A 65 0.07 10.08 2.64
N VAL A 66 0.55 9.07 3.37
CA VAL A 66 -0.28 8.03 3.97
C VAL A 66 -0.23 8.20 5.49
N SER A 67 -1.38 8.19 6.15
CA SER A 67 -1.49 8.30 7.61
C SER A 67 -0.79 7.12 8.26
N ASP A 68 -0.05 7.40 9.32
CA ASP A 68 0.63 6.41 10.18
C ASP A 68 1.67 5.52 9.48
N ALA A 69 1.95 5.75 8.19
CA ALA A 69 2.97 5.01 7.44
C ALA A 69 4.36 5.63 7.63
N HIS A 70 5.23 4.90 8.34
CA HIS A 70 6.54 5.40 8.73
C HIS A 70 7.53 4.29 9.08
N ILE A 71 8.82 4.63 9.14
CA ILE A 71 9.85 3.83 9.79
C ILE A 71 10.39 4.65 10.95
N HIS A 72 10.27 4.12 12.16
CA HIS A 72 10.84 4.75 13.35
C HIS A 72 11.80 3.78 14.05
N PHE A 73 13.08 4.12 14.03
CA PHE A 73 14.08 3.43 14.85
C PHE A 73 14.68 4.45 15.81
N SER A 74 14.76 4.11 17.10
CA SER A 74 15.27 5.01 18.17
C SER A 74 16.60 5.72 17.90
N VAL A 75 17.45 5.17 17.03
CA VAL A 75 18.75 5.73 16.65
C VAL A 75 18.71 6.67 15.45
N PHE A 76 17.57 6.81 14.77
CA PHE A 76 17.39 7.65 13.57
C PHE A 76 16.11 8.49 13.65
N SER A 77 15.98 9.49 12.78
CA SER A 77 14.73 10.21 12.60
C SER A 77 13.62 9.28 12.10
N GLU A 78 12.38 9.61 12.46
CA GLU A 78 11.22 8.99 11.82
C GLU A 78 11.22 9.32 10.33
N GLU A 79 11.22 8.28 9.50
CA GLU A 79 11.14 8.40 8.05
C GLU A 79 9.71 8.20 7.61
N LYS A 80 9.14 9.23 6.98
CA LYS A 80 7.79 9.15 6.40
C LYS A 80 7.79 8.22 5.19
N ILE A 81 6.76 7.39 5.09
CA ILE A 81 6.51 6.55 3.92
C ILE A 81 5.35 7.13 3.11
N TYR A 82 5.55 7.23 1.80
CA TYR A 82 4.54 7.72 0.88
C TYR A 82 3.84 6.58 0.14
N LEU A 83 2.75 6.91 -0.58
CA LEU A 83 2.00 5.93 -1.37
C LEU A 83 2.91 5.15 -2.32
N GLY A 84 3.77 5.84 -3.07
CA GLY A 84 4.68 5.21 -4.04
C GLY A 84 5.71 4.28 -3.41
N ASP A 85 6.11 4.52 -2.16
CA ASP A 85 6.99 3.62 -1.42
C ASP A 85 6.23 2.32 -1.06
N LEU A 86 5.04 2.43 -0.46
CA LEU A 86 4.22 1.29 -0.07
C LEU A 86 3.88 0.39 -1.26
N LEU A 87 3.47 0.98 -2.40
CA LEU A 87 3.13 0.18 -3.58
C LEU A 87 4.34 -0.61 -4.11
N GLN A 88 5.54 -0.01 -4.12
CA GLN A 88 6.75 -0.72 -4.53
C GLN A 88 7.09 -1.87 -3.57
N LEU A 89 6.96 -1.62 -2.26
CA LEU A 89 7.22 -2.63 -1.24
C LEU A 89 6.23 -3.79 -1.33
N TRP A 90 4.94 -3.49 -1.35
CA TRP A 90 3.87 -4.49 -1.43
C TRP A 90 3.89 -5.28 -2.73
N PHE A 91 3.95 -4.62 -3.89
CA PHE A 91 3.93 -5.32 -5.18
C PHE A 91 5.29 -5.94 -5.53
N GLY A 92 6.36 -5.53 -4.85
CA GLY A 92 7.67 -6.17 -4.90
C GLY A 92 7.84 -7.32 -3.90
N ASP A 93 6.79 -7.64 -3.13
CA ASP A 93 6.76 -8.70 -2.12
C ASP A 93 7.86 -8.54 -1.04
N LYS A 94 8.15 -7.28 -0.66
CA LYS A 94 9.03 -6.92 0.45
C LYS A 94 8.16 -6.11 1.41
N TRP A 95 7.74 -6.54 2.59
CA TRP A 95 6.69 -5.90 3.43
C TRP A 95 5.31 -6.54 3.23
N THR A 96 5.33 -7.83 2.92
CA THR A 96 4.17 -8.72 2.89
C THR A 96 4.33 -9.81 3.94
N GLU A 97 3.24 -10.50 4.25
CA GLU A 97 3.25 -11.69 5.11
C GLU A 97 4.25 -12.76 4.63
N HIS A 98 4.36 -12.96 3.31
CA HIS A 98 5.32 -13.91 2.75
C HIS A 98 6.75 -13.59 3.16
N GLN A 99 7.13 -12.31 3.11
CA GLN A 99 8.44 -11.89 3.57
C GLN A 99 8.61 -12.05 5.09
N VAL A 100 7.59 -11.73 5.89
CA VAL A 100 7.63 -11.92 7.36
C VAL A 100 7.89 -13.39 7.70
N LYS A 101 7.14 -14.31 7.09
CA LYS A 101 7.34 -15.76 7.25
C LYS A 101 8.74 -16.16 6.82
N THR A 102 9.19 -15.77 5.64
CA THR A 102 10.54 -16.07 5.13
C THR A 102 11.65 -15.62 6.10
N LEU A 103 11.51 -14.44 6.71
CA LEU A 103 12.52 -13.91 7.63
C LEU A 103 12.45 -14.55 9.03
N HIS A 104 11.26 -14.97 9.48
CA HIS A 104 11.08 -15.68 10.74
C HIS A 104 11.54 -17.15 10.63
N ASP A 105 11.20 -17.80 9.51
CA ASP A 105 11.48 -19.19 9.20
C ASP A 105 12.87 -19.40 8.59
N ALA A 106 13.68 -18.35 8.38
CA ALA A 106 15.07 -18.47 7.93
C ALA A 106 15.97 -19.29 8.87
N LYS A 107 15.45 -19.74 10.03
CA LYS A 107 16.07 -20.73 10.91
C LYS A 107 15.78 -22.19 10.54
N ASP A 108 14.69 -22.48 9.81
CA ASP A 108 14.28 -23.84 9.44
C ASP A 108 14.09 -23.93 7.91
N HIS A 109 14.96 -24.72 7.27
CA HIS A 109 14.98 -24.92 5.82
C HIS A 109 13.71 -25.62 5.31
N LEU A 110 12.65 -24.91 4.92
CA LEU A 110 11.66 -25.44 3.98
C LEU A 110 11.05 -24.32 3.11
N TRP A 111 11.26 -24.45 1.80
CA TRP A 111 10.64 -23.65 0.77
C TRP A 111 9.34 -24.34 0.36
N GLU A 112 8.20 -23.81 0.77
CA GLU A 112 6.96 -24.00 0.02
C GLU A 112 6.59 -22.64 -0.57
N ARG A 113 6.45 -22.60 -1.90
CA ARG A 113 5.99 -21.42 -2.65
C ARG A 113 4.70 -20.93 -2.02
N ALA A 114 4.74 -19.79 -1.33
CA ALA A 114 3.54 -19.12 -0.89
C ALA A 114 2.67 -18.81 -2.11
N SER A 115 1.43 -19.31 -2.04
CA SER A 115 0.36 -19.19 -3.02
C SER A 115 0.18 -17.75 -3.51
N GLU A 116 -0.10 -17.60 -4.81
CA GLU A 116 -0.39 -16.35 -5.54
C GLU A 116 -1.68 -15.62 -5.09
N SER A 117 -2.28 -16.04 -3.98
CA SER A 117 -3.51 -15.46 -3.46
C SER A 117 -3.20 -14.35 -2.46
N TRP A 118 -3.34 -13.09 -2.89
CA TRP A 118 -3.43 -11.91 -2.01
C TRP A 118 -4.62 -11.94 -1.03
N HIS A 119 -5.48 -12.94 -1.17
CA HIS A 119 -6.55 -13.28 -0.23
C HIS A 119 -5.89 -13.93 0.99
N ASN A 120 -5.92 -13.23 2.12
CA ASN A 120 -5.24 -13.57 3.38
C ASN A 120 -3.76 -13.20 3.36
N SER A 121 -3.47 -11.93 3.07
CA SER A 121 -2.13 -11.36 3.17
C SER A 121 -2.10 -10.21 4.16
N LEU A 122 -0.99 -10.12 4.91
CA LEU A 122 -0.60 -8.93 5.66
C LEU A 122 0.24 -8.01 4.79
N PHE A 123 -0.04 -6.70 4.85
CA PHE A 123 0.70 -5.66 4.15
C PHE A 123 1.22 -4.64 5.14
N LEU A 124 2.53 -4.67 5.41
CA LEU A 124 3.14 -3.80 6.41
C LEU A 124 3.17 -2.36 5.89
N PHE A 125 2.89 -1.39 6.75
CA PHE A 125 2.94 0.02 6.40
C PHE A 125 3.70 0.88 7.42
N SER A 126 3.94 0.36 8.62
CA SER A 126 4.84 0.98 9.59
C SER A 126 5.74 -0.06 10.24
N ILE A 127 6.96 0.38 10.60
CA ILE A 127 7.91 -0.39 11.38
C ILE A 127 8.50 0.49 12.48
N GLU A 128 8.41 0.01 13.71
CA GLU A 128 8.84 0.71 14.91
C GLU A 128 9.83 -0.13 15.73
N ARG A 129 10.90 0.53 16.19
CA ARG A 129 11.83 0.00 17.19
C ARG A 129 12.20 1.08 18.20
N PRO A 130 11.44 1.20 19.32
CA PRO A 130 11.58 2.31 20.27
C PRO A 130 12.88 2.30 21.09
N GLY A 131 13.65 1.20 21.07
CA GLY A 131 14.99 1.13 21.68
C GLY A 131 15.89 0.12 20.98
N LEU A 132 17.21 0.28 21.11
CA LEU A 132 18.19 -0.62 20.46
C LEU A 132 17.99 -2.10 20.84
N PHE A 133 17.60 -2.34 22.10
CA PHE A 133 17.35 -3.67 22.65
C PHE A 133 15.86 -4.00 22.80
N SER A 134 14.95 -3.10 22.38
CA SER A 134 13.53 -3.39 22.42
C SER A 134 13.13 -4.35 21.30
N SER A 135 12.04 -5.08 21.53
CA SER A 135 11.31 -5.73 20.45
C SER A 135 10.93 -4.69 19.40
N ALA A 136 11.01 -5.11 18.15
CA ALA A 136 10.52 -4.31 17.05
C ALA A 136 9.12 -4.80 16.67
N HIS A 137 8.28 -3.86 16.25
CA HIS A 137 6.92 -4.12 15.83
C HIS A 137 6.70 -3.55 14.44
N ALA A 138 5.82 -4.19 13.68
CA ALA A 138 5.30 -3.62 12.46
C ALA A 138 3.78 -3.52 12.56
N TYR A 139 3.24 -2.52 11.90
CA TYR A 139 1.80 -2.41 11.68
C TYR A 139 1.49 -2.83 10.25
N ALA A 140 0.49 -3.68 10.10
CA ALA A 140 0.11 -4.24 8.82
C ALA A 140 -1.40 -4.23 8.63
N TRP A 141 -1.86 -4.00 7.40
CA TRP A 141 -3.24 -4.25 7.02
C TRP A 141 -3.45 -5.75 6.80
N SER A 142 -4.48 -6.32 7.41
CA SER A 142 -4.95 -7.67 7.12
C SER A 142 -6.10 -7.61 6.12
N THR A 143 -5.93 -8.22 4.95
CA THR A 143 -7.03 -8.34 3.97
C THR A 143 -8.11 -9.32 4.40
N GLU A 144 -7.78 -10.28 5.26
CA GLU A 144 -8.74 -11.26 5.78
C GLU A 144 -9.70 -10.60 6.78
N GLU A 145 -9.14 -9.87 7.75
CA GLU A 145 -9.91 -9.26 8.83
C GLU A 145 -10.33 -7.81 8.53
N GLN A 146 -9.83 -7.22 7.43
CA GLN A 146 -10.09 -5.83 7.05
C GLN A 146 -9.76 -4.83 8.18
N GLN A 147 -8.64 -5.08 8.86
CA GLN A 147 -8.19 -4.25 9.98
C GLN A 147 -6.67 -4.17 10.07
N ILE A 148 -6.20 -3.17 10.81
CA ILE A 148 -4.78 -3.01 11.14
C ILE A 148 -4.41 -3.98 12.27
N LYS A 149 -3.29 -4.67 12.11
CA LYS A 149 -2.67 -5.54 13.11
C LYS A 149 -1.28 -5.03 13.47
N GLN A 150 -0.92 -5.19 14.74
CA GLN A 150 0.46 -5.10 15.18
C GLN A 150 1.07 -6.50 15.20
N ILE A 151 2.25 -6.65 14.59
CA ILE A 151 3.02 -7.89 14.56
C ILE A 151 4.39 -7.67 15.18
N SER A 152 4.91 -8.66 15.88
CA SER A 152 6.30 -8.66 16.34
C SER A 152 7.21 -9.06 15.19
N ILE A 153 8.34 -8.38 15.03
CA ILE A 153 9.35 -8.72 14.03
C ILE A 153 10.74 -8.80 14.70
N ASP A 154 11.49 -9.85 14.37
CA ASP A 154 12.80 -10.09 15.01
C ASP A 154 13.93 -9.31 14.31
N HIS A 155 13.79 -9.10 13.01
CA HIS A 155 14.81 -8.49 12.15
C HIS A 155 14.28 -7.25 11.45
N THR A 156 14.71 -6.05 11.87
CA THR A 156 14.31 -4.78 11.23
C THR A 156 15.17 -4.40 10.02
N PHE A 157 16.43 -4.85 10.01
CA PHE A 157 17.41 -4.45 8.99
C PHE A 157 17.02 -4.85 7.56
N PRO A 158 16.53 -6.08 7.27
CA PRO A 158 16.08 -6.43 5.93
C PRO A 158 14.99 -5.51 5.40
N TYR A 159 13.99 -5.18 6.22
CA TYR A 159 12.91 -4.26 5.83
C TYR A 159 13.43 -2.86 5.50
N TYR A 160 14.40 -2.37 6.28
CA TYR A 160 15.04 -1.08 6.03
C TYR A 160 15.85 -1.08 4.73
N CYS A 161 16.59 -2.16 4.44
CA CYS A 161 17.30 -2.31 3.16
C CYS A 161 16.35 -2.28 1.97
N HIS A 162 15.17 -2.92 2.07
CA HIS A 162 14.15 -2.84 1.02
C HIS A 162 13.67 -1.41 0.80
N TYR A 163 13.41 -0.67 1.88
CA TYR A 163 13.05 0.74 1.82
C TYR A 163 14.15 1.60 1.17
N LEU A 164 15.42 1.39 1.51
CA LEU A 164 16.54 2.13 0.92
C LEU A 164 16.76 1.83 -0.57
N SER A 165 16.31 0.65 -1.03
CA SER A 165 16.44 0.25 -2.44
C SER A 165 15.36 0.81 -3.37
N LEU A 166 14.39 1.56 -2.82
CA LEU A 166 13.26 2.09 -3.58
C LEU A 166 13.72 3.14 -4.60
N SER A 167 13.10 3.09 -5.79
CA SER A 167 13.29 4.11 -6.80
C SER A 167 12.23 5.20 -6.62
N ARG A 168 12.67 6.43 -6.37
CA ARG A 168 11.79 7.59 -6.21
C ARG A 168 11.88 8.52 -7.42
N PRO A 169 10.76 9.04 -7.95
CA PRO A 169 10.80 10.06 -8.99
C PRO A 169 11.33 11.37 -8.39
N LYS A 170 12.02 12.16 -9.22
CA LYS A 170 12.56 13.46 -8.81
C LYS A 170 11.42 14.40 -8.44
N ARG A 171 11.49 15.03 -7.27
CA ARG A 171 10.64 16.19 -6.96
C ARG A 171 11.19 17.36 -7.77
N TYR A 172 10.40 17.87 -8.71
CA TYR A 172 10.69 19.17 -9.30
C TYR A 172 10.22 20.22 -8.30
N SER A 173 11.15 20.72 -7.49
CA SER A 173 10.97 21.85 -6.57
C SER A 173 10.87 23.16 -7.31
#